data_AF-A0A395QY92-F1
#
_entry.id   AF-A0A395QY92-F1
#
_cell.length_a   1.000
_cell.length_b   1.000
_cell.length_c   1.000
_cell.angle_alpha   90.00
_cell.angle_beta   90.00
_cell.angle_gamma   90.00
#
_symmetry.space_group_name_H-M   'P 1'
#
loop_
_entity.id
_entity.type
_entity.pdbx_description
1 polymer ?
#
loop_
_entity_poly.entity_id
_entity_poly.type
_entity_poly.pdbx_seq_one_letter_code
_entity_poly.pdbx_strand_id
1 'polypeptide(L)'
;MSDIERTTGIRKLELPEKVKAFLVTLECPDGMRYLFQEPYYFYSRGAPEDPGHWPELAGRALLPLWEHSERVFAADVGASPTEYISFPLENPNEYDSYGVSVMKAIFHMLELHVWEYGGGEQEVLESEILAGRLEFPNLSELGNMLAEPMCSQERIDRYIEQLV
;
A
#
# COMPACT_ATOMS: atom_id res chain seq x y z
N MET A 1 19.20 -5.45 -0.41
CA MET A 1 18.04 -6.29 0.00
C MET A 1 17.54 -7.01 -1.23
N SER A 2 17.62 -8.33 -1.24
CA SER A 2 17.12 -9.24 -2.28
C SER A 2 15.62 -9.51 -2.12
N ASP A 3 14.96 -10.03 -3.15
CA ASP A 3 13.56 -10.49 -3.06
C ASP A 3 13.34 -11.52 -1.95
N ILE A 4 14.35 -12.35 -1.68
CA ILE A 4 14.34 -13.32 -0.58
C ILE A 4 14.32 -12.59 0.77
N GLU A 5 15.14 -11.55 0.94
CA GLU A 5 15.18 -10.74 2.15
C GLU A 5 13.90 -9.95 2.34
N ARG A 6 13.35 -9.35 1.27
CA ARG A 6 12.03 -8.67 1.27
C ARG A 6 10.93 -9.63 1.72
N THR A 7 10.82 -10.77 1.04
CA THR A 7 9.83 -11.82 1.34
C THR A 7 9.96 -12.31 2.78
N THR A 8 11.19 -12.50 3.26
CA THR A 8 11.46 -12.91 4.63
C THR A 8 11.06 -11.82 5.62
N GLY A 9 11.31 -10.55 5.30
CA GLY A 9 10.86 -9.39 6.07
C GLY A 9 9.34 -9.34 6.19
N ILE A 10 8.62 -9.46 5.07
CA ILE A 10 7.15 -9.43 5.03
C ILE A 10 6.56 -10.55 5.89
N ARG A 11 7.13 -11.76 5.83
CA ARG A 11 6.69 -12.91 6.64
C ARG A 11 6.82 -12.69 8.15
N LYS A 12 7.78 -11.85 8.57
CA LYS A 12 8.02 -11.50 9.98
C LYS A 12 7.10 -10.40 10.50
N LEU A 13 6.41 -9.66 9.63
CA LEU A 13 5.45 -8.64 10.06
C LEU A 13 4.27 -9.29 10.81
N GLU A 14 3.72 -8.59 11.79
CA GLU A 14 2.50 -9.01 12.48
C GLU A 14 1.28 -8.59 11.65
N LEU A 15 0.98 -9.38 10.61
CA LEU A 15 -0.09 -9.13 9.65
C LEU A 15 -1.00 -10.37 9.49
N PRO A 16 -2.26 -10.18 9.08
CA PRO A 16 -3.10 -11.29 8.64
C PRO A 16 -2.42 -12.09 7.51
N GLU A 17 -2.53 -13.41 7.54
CA GLU A 17 -1.83 -14.29 6.59
C GLU A 17 -2.24 -14.03 5.13
N LYS A 18 -3.49 -13.63 4.87
CA LYS A 18 -3.94 -13.24 3.53
C LYS A 18 -3.21 -12.00 3.01
N VAL A 19 -3.00 -11.01 3.88
CA VAL A 19 -2.26 -9.78 3.53
C VAL A 19 -0.79 -10.14 3.29
N LYS A 20 -0.17 -10.97 4.13
CA LYS A 20 1.21 -11.42 3.90
C LYS A 20 1.36 -12.18 2.58
N ALA A 21 0.47 -13.13 2.32
CA ALA A 21 0.48 -13.91 1.09
C ALA A 21 0.40 -12.98 -0.12
N PHE A 22 -0.51 -12.02 -0.08
CA PHE A 22 -0.66 -10.98 -1.08
C PHE A 22 0.62 -10.14 -1.26
N LEU A 23 1.22 -9.63 -0.17
CA LEU A 23 2.43 -8.79 -0.26
C LEU A 23 3.67 -9.55 -0.76
N VAL A 24 3.74 -10.86 -0.51
CA VAL A 24 4.85 -11.71 -0.99
C VAL A 24 4.74 -11.96 -2.48
N THR A 25 3.54 -12.28 -2.99
CA THR A 25 3.35 -12.64 -4.39
C THR A 25 3.05 -11.43 -5.28
N LEU A 26 2.48 -10.37 -4.68
CA LEU A 26 1.81 -9.26 -5.36
C LEU A 26 0.81 -9.74 -6.43
N GLU A 27 0.30 -10.97 -6.28
CA GLU A 27 -0.63 -11.56 -7.23
C GLU A 27 -2.04 -11.01 -7.00
N CYS A 28 -2.41 -10.09 -7.87
CA CYS A 28 -3.79 -9.66 -8.04
C CYS A 28 -4.55 -10.64 -8.97
N PRO A 29 -5.89 -10.67 -8.94
CA PRO A 29 -6.69 -11.36 -9.95
C PRO A 29 -6.26 -10.99 -11.38
N ASP A 30 -6.46 -11.91 -12.33
CA ASP A 30 -6.10 -11.70 -13.74
C ASP A 30 -6.64 -10.36 -14.25
N GLY A 31 -5.75 -9.53 -14.82
CA GLY A 31 -6.06 -8.18 -15.30
C GLY A 31 -5.65 -7.04 -14.37
N MET A 32 -5.43 -7.28 -13.08
CA MET A 32 -5.20 -6.23 -12.06
C MET A 32 -3.73 -6.05 -11.65
N ARG A 33 -2.78 -6.63 -12.39
CA ARG A 33 -1.34 -6.61 -12.05
C ARG A 33 -0.72 -5.20 -11.98
N TYR A 34 -1.38 -4.21 -12.55
CA TYR A 34 -0.89 -2.83 -12.58
C TYR A 34 -1.19 -2.07 -11.28
N LEU A 35 -2.09 -2.58 -10.44
CA LEU A 35 -2.41 -2.00 -9.12
C LEU A 35 -1.22 -2.07 -8.16
N PHE A 36 -0.54 -3.22 -8.13
CA PHE A 36 0.59 -3.47 -7.24
C PHE A 36 1.78 -3.89 -8.06
N GLN A 37 2.78 -3.02 -8.09
CA GLN A 37 4.02 -3.28 -8.75
C GLN A 37 5.05 -3.72 -7.71
N GLU A 38 5.95 -4.61 -8.13
CA GLU A 38 7.15 -4.86 -7.34
C GLU A 38 7.86 -3.52 -7.11
N PRO A 39 8.44 -3.29 -5.92
CA PRO A 39 9.02 -2.00 -5.56
C PRO A 39 10.38 -1.79 -6.25
N TYR A 40 10.40 -1.82 -7.58
CA TYR A 40 11.58 -1.76 -8.42
C TYR A 40 12.33 -0.45 -8.20
N TYR A 41 11.61 0.67 -8.13
CA TYR A 41 12.22 1.97 -8.00
C TYR A 41 12.91 2.17 -6.66
N PHE A 42 12.37 1.59 -5.58
CA PHE A 42 13.05 1.51 -4.29
C PHE A 42 14.44 0.87 -4.42
N TYR A 43 14.58 -0.20 -5.19
CA TYR A 43 15.87 -0.87 -5.44
C TYR A 43 16.73 -0.21 -6.52
N SER A 44 16.17 0.65 -7.37
CA SER A 44 16.93 1.35 -8.43
C SER A 44 17.56 2.66 -7.94
N ARG A 45 16.94 3.31 -6.94
CA ARG A 45 17.37 4.58 -6.34
C ARG A 45 18.39 4.38 -5.21
N GLY A 46 18.51 3.16 -4.69
CA GLY A 46 19.57 2.74 -3.78
C GLY A 46 20.25 1.50 -4.34
N ALA A 47 21.58 1.49 -4.39
CA ALA A 47 22.36 0.40 -4.96
C ALA A 47 21.95 -0.97 -4.36
N PRO A 48 22.23 -2.11 -5.02
CA PRO A 48 21.95 -3.45 -4.47
C PRO A 48 22.50 -3.68 -3.05
N GLU A 49 23.52 -2.91 -2.64
CA GLU A 49 24.15 -2.90 -1.32
C GLU A 49 23.41 -2.00 -0.29
N ASP A 50 22.69 -0.97 -0.73
CA ASP A 50 21.91 -0.03 0.10
C ASP A 50 20.60 0.39 -0.62
N PRO A 51 19.58 -0.50 -0.68
CA PRO A 51 18.30 -0.21 -1.33
C PRO A 51 17.59 0.98 -0.71
N GLY A 52 16.99 1.82 -1.55
CA GLY A 52 16.21 2.95 -1.07
C GLY A 52 17.01 3.87 -0.16
N HIS A 53 18.25 4.21 -0.53
CA HIS A 53 18.99 5.27 0.16
C HIS A 53 18.27 6.61 -0.07
N TRP A 54 17.33 6.91 0.82
CA TRP A 54 16.55 8.13 0.86
C TRP A 54 17.06 8.94 2.05
N PRO A 55 18.01 9.88 1.86
CA PRO A 55 18.56 10.69 2.95
C PRO A 55 17.49 11.40 3.78
N GLU A 56 16.38 11.76 3.13
CA GLU A 56 15.18 12.35 3.73
C GLU A 56 14.54 11.43 4.79
N LEU A 57 14.78 10.12 4.68
CA LEU A 57 14.25 9.06 5.55
C LEU A 57 15.35 8.34 6.35
N ALA A 58 16.56 8.92 6.47
CA ALA A 58 17.76 8.29 7.05
C ALA A 58 17.64 7.79 8.52
N GLY A 59 16.52 8.05 9.20
CA GLY A 59 16.22 7.54 10.55
C GLY A 59 15.29 6.33 10.58
N ARG A 60 14.82 5.85 9.43
CA ARG A 60 13.81 4.79 9.31
C ARG A 60 14.44 3.49 8.79
N ALA A 61 13.97 2.36 9.29
CA ALA A 61 14.39 1.06 8.77
C ALA A 61 13.28 0.52 7.87
N LEU A 62 13.36 0.84 6.58
CA LEU A 62 12.27 0.59 5.64
C LEU A 62 12.35 -0.79 4.98
N LEU A 63 11.25 -1.53 5.08
CA LEU A 63 10.96 -2.73 4.30
C LEU A 63 9.97 -2.34 3.19
N PRO A 64 10.37 -2.31 1.91
CA PRO A 64 9.45 -1.97 0.82
C PRO A 64 8.41 -3.08 0.63
N LEU A 65 7.15 -2.70 0.45
CA LEU A 65 6.02 -3.60 0.33
C LEU A 65 5.54 -3.70 -1.13
N TRP A 66 5.21 -2.56 -1.75
CA TRP A 66 4.82 -2.46 -3.16
C TRP A 66 5.04 -1.03 -3.68
N GLU A 67 4.92 -0.86 -4.99
CA GLU A 67 4.83 0.42 -5.66
C GLU A 67 3.50 0.58 -6.39
N HIS A 68 3.01 1.82 -6.42
CA HIS A 68 1.86 2.23 -7.22
C HIS A 68 2.01 3.72 -7.50
N SER A 69 1.70 4.18 -8.72
CA SER A 69 1.60 5.63 -8.99
C SER A 69 2.88 6.43 -8.66
N GLU A 70 4.07 5.89 -8.94
CA GLU A 70 5.35 6.51 -8.55
C GLU A 70 5.51 6.76 -7.04
N ARG A 71 4.74 6.03 -6.22
CA ARG A 71 4.85 6.00 -4.76
C ARG A 71 5.34 4.64 -4.30
N VAL A 72 6.24 4.66 -3.33
CA VAL A 72 6.66 3.46 -2.61
C VAL A 72 5.82 3.34 -1.35
N PHE A 73 5.27 2.16 -1.11
CA PHE A 73 4.65 1.79 0.16
C PHE A 73 5.63 0.91 0.94
N ALA A 74 5.87 1.25 2.20
CA ALA A 74 6.89 0.61 3.02
C ALA A 74 6.41 0.41 4.47
N ALA A 75 6.95 -0.63 5.12
CA ALA A 75 6.87 -0.81 6.56
C ALA A 75 8.16 -0.30 7.21
N ASP A 76 8.07 0.63 8.16
CA ASP A 76 9.16 1.01 9.03
C ASP A 76 9.28 0.00 10.18
N VAL A 77 10.17 -0.98 10.00
CA VAL A 77 10.43 -2.04 10.97
C VAL A 77 11.36 -1.58 12.11
N GLY A 78 11.85 -0.34 12.05
CA GLY A 78 12.57 0.31 13.14
C GLY A 78 11.63 0.92 14.18
N ALA A 79 10.39 1.24 13.78
CA ALA A 79 9.34 1.66 14.69
C ALA A 79 8.80 0.48 15.51
N SER A 80 8.40 0.75 16.76
CA SER A 80 7.77 -0.25 17.63
C SER A 80 6.52 0.34 18.29
N PRO A 81 5.31 -0.11 17.88
CA PRO A 81 5.01 -1.08 16.83
C PRO A 81 5.39 -0.61 15.41
N THR A 82 5.46 -1.53 14.45
CA THR A 82 5.74 -1.24 13.03
C THR A 82 4.80 -0.17 12.49
N GLU A 83 5.35 0.85 11.85
CA GLU A 83 4.61 1.91 11.18
C GLU A 83 4.55 1.62 9.67
N TYR A 84 3.42 1.90 9.03
CA TYR A 84 3.27 1.83 7.58
C TYR A 84 3.27 3.23 7.00
N ILE A 85 4.06 3.45 5.95
CA ILE A 85 4.20 4.74 5.30
C ILE A 85 4.14 4.59 3.78
N SER A 86 3.89 5.69 3.08
CA SER A 86 4.17 5.79 1.66
C SER A 86 4.81 7.12 1.32
N PHE A 87 5.57 7.18 0.24
CA PHE A 87 6.20 8.42 -0.20
C PHE A 87 6.35 8.46 -1.72
N PRO A 88 6.22 9.64 -2.35
CA PRO A 88 6.47 9.80 -3.77
C PRO A 88 7.98 9.68 -4.06
N LEU A 89 8.33 9.03 -5.16
CA LEU A 89 9.72 8.79 -5.56
C LEU A 89 10.51 10.09 -5.79
N GLU A 90 9.83 11.16 -6.21
CA GLU A 90 10.46 12.46 -6.48
C GLU A 90 10.68 13.30 -5.22
N ASN A 91 9.88 13.09 -4.17
CA ASN A 91 9.92 13.91 -2.96
C ASN A 91 9.68 13.08 -1.67
N PRO A 92 10.63 12.23 -1.27
CA PRO A 92 10.43 11.26 -0.17
C PRO A 92 10.16 11.86 1.20
N ASN A 93 10.47 13.15 1.40
CA ASN A 93 10.17 13.90 2.62
C ASN A 93 8.66 14.21 2.80
N GLU A 94 7.87 14.18 1.73
CA GLU A 94 6.41 14.34 1.72
C GLU A 94 5.74 12.97 1.85
N TYR A 95 6.14 12.22 2.89
CA TYR A 95 5.59 10.90 3.15
C TYR A 95 4.28 10.98 3.95
N ASP A 96 3.39 10.02 3.68
CA ASP A 96 2.16 9.79 4.43
C ASP A 96 2.36 8.66 5.44
N SER A 97 1.81 8.82 6.64
CA SER A 97 1.79 7.78 7.68
C SER A 97 0.40 7.20 7.83
N TYR A 98 0.34 5.87 7.88
CA TYR A 98 -0.86 5.09 8.10
C TYR A 98 -0.91 4.49 9.53
N GLY A 99 0.03 4.89 10.39
CA GLY A 99 0.21 4.31 11.71
C GLY A 99 0.49 2.81 11.63
N VAL A 100 -0.17 2.02 12.48
CA VAL A 100 0.06 0.57 12.61
C VAL A 100 -0.82 -0.29 11.68
N SER A 101 -1.58 0.32 10.77
CA SER A 101 -2.52 -0.41 9.91
C SER A 101 -2.07 -0.43 8.45
N VAL A 102 -1.67 -1.62 7.98
CA VAL A 102 -1.43 -1.87 6.55
C VAL A 102 -2.71 -1.73 5.72
N MET A 103 -3.88 -1.95 6.32
CA MET A 103 -5.16 -1.85 5.62
C MET A 103 -5.45 -0.41 5.22
N LYS A 104 -5.04 0.56 6.04
CA LYS A 104 -5.09 2.00 5.69
C LYS A 104 -4.15 2.33 4.52
N ALA A 105 -2.95 1.75 4.48
CA ALA A 105 -2.02 1.91 3.37
C ALA A 105 -2.57 1.31 2.06
N ILE A 106 -3.19 0.12 2.14
CA ILE A 106 -3.85 -0.51 0.99
C ILE A 106 -5.09 0.30 0.56
N PHE A 107 -5.87 0.82 1.50
CA PHE A 107 -7.01 1.68 1.20
C PHE A 107 -6.58 2.91 0.42
N HIS A 108 -5.51 3.60 0.83
CA HIS A 108 -4.99 4.74 0.10
C HIS A 108 -4.61 4.38 -1.35
N MET A 109 -4.02 3.21 -1.56
CA MET A 109 -3.77 2.73 -2.93
C MET A 109 -5.07 2.53 -3.73
N LEU A 110 -6.16 2.07 -3.12
CA LEU A 110 -7.46 1.93 -3.79
C LEU A 110 -8.02 3.32 -4.14
N GLU A 111 -7.86 4.30 -3.26
CA GLU A 111 -8.26 5.70 -3.52
C GLU A 111 -7.48 6.28 -4.71
N LEU A 112 -6.15 6.09 -4.75
CA LEU A 112 -5.32 6.54 -5.87
C LEU A 112 -5.78 5.89 -7.18
N HIS A 113 -5.96 4.57 -7.18
CA HIS A 113 -6.39 3.81 -8.35
C HIS A 113 -7.74 4.28 -8.89
N VAL A 114 -8.72 4.49 -8.01
CA VAL A 114 -10.06 4.88 -8.42
C VAL A 114 -10.14 6.38 -8.72
N TRP A 115 -9.72 7.26 -7.83
CA TRP A 115 -10.05 8.68 -7.94
C TRP A 115 -9.01 9.53 -8.68
N GLU A 116 -7.71 9.23 -8.55
CA GLU A 116 -6.69 10.05 -9.20
C GLU A 116 -6.52 9.72 -10.70
N TYR A 117 -6.84 8.49 -11.11
CA TYR A 117 -6.63 8.02 -12.48
C TYR A 117 -7.86 7.97 -13.38
N GLY A 118 -8.99 8.54 -12.95
CA GLY A 118 -10.17 8.72 -13.80
C GLY A 118 -11.25 7.64 -13.66
N GLY A 119 -11.16 6.80 -12.63
CA GLY A 119 -12.25 6.10 -11.95
C GLY A 119 -13.49 5.75 -12.75
N GLY A 120 -13.36 4.80 -13.65
CA GLY A 120 -14.50 4.12 -14.25
C GLY A 120 -15.05 3.03 -13.33
N GLU A 121 -16.17 2.44 -13.76
CA GLU A 121 -16.76 1.27 -13.10
C GLU A 121 -15.79 0.09 -12.98
N GLN A 122 -14.80 0.01 -13.89
CA GLN A 122 -13.79 -1.03 -13.88
C GLN A 122 -12.86 -0.89 -12.66
N GLU A 123 -12.34 0.31 -12.40
CA GLU A 123 -11.40 0.57 -11.31
C GLU A 123 -12.04 0.31 -9.93
N VAL A 124 -13.33 0.65 -9.80
CA VAL A 124 -14.14 0.33 -8.62
C VAL A 124 -14.27 -1.17 -8.44
N LEU A 125 -14.65 -1.90 -9.51
CA LEU A 125 -14.82 -3.36 -9.46
C LEU A 125 -13.51 -4.07 -9.10
N GLU A 126 -12.40 -3.64 -9.66
CA GLU A 126 -11.07 -4.19 -9.35
C GLU A 126 -10.71 -3.97 -7.87
N SER A 127 -11.00 -2.77 -7.37
CA SER A 127 -10.79 -2.42 -5.96
C SER A 127 -11.65 -3.27 -5.01
N GLU A 128 -12.92 -3.49 -5.35
CA GLU A 128 -13.83 -4.35 -4.58
C GLU A 128 -13.37 -5.81 -4.55
N ILE A 129 -12.94 -6.35 -5.69
CA ILE A 129 -12.46 -7.74 -5.79
C ILE A 129 -11.21 -7.92 -4.92
N LEU A 130 -10.27 -6.97 -4.98
CA LEU A 130 -9.07 -7.02 -4.17
C LEU A 130 -9.40 -6.88 -2.68
N ALA A 131 -10.20 -5.88 -2.32
CA ALA A 131 -10.64 -5.66 -0.94
C ALA A 131 -11.34 -6.90 -0.37
N GLY A 132 -12.16 -7.60 -1.17
CA GLY A 132 -12.80 -8.85 -0.79
C GLY A 132 -11.81 -9.99 -0.54
N ARG A 133 -10.74 -10.10 -1.34
CA ARG A 133 -9.67 -11.09 -1.11
C ARG A 133 -8.88 -10.81 0.16
N LEU A 134 -8.66 -9.54 0.46
CA LEU A 134 -7.94 -9.07 1.65
C LEU A 134 -8.83 -8.96 2.89
N GLU A 135 -10.12 -9.31 2.78
CA GLU A 135 -11.10 -9.28 3.86
C GLU A 135 -11.25 -7.89 4.50
N PHE A 136 -11.30 -6.84 3.67
CA PHE A 136 -11.65 -5.50 4.13
C PHE A 136 -13.00 -5.51 4.86
N PRO A 137 -13.13 -4.78 5.99
CA PRO A 137 -14.41 -4.64 6.66
C PRO A 137 -15.39 -3.87 5.77
N ASN A 138 -16.68 -4.20 5.87
CA ASN A 138 -17.77 -3.47 5.23
C ASN A 138 -17.56 -3.21 3.73
N LEU A 139 -17.22 -4.26 2.96
CA LEU A 139 -16.99 -4.19 1.51
C LEU A 139 -18.08 -3.44 0.72
N SER A 140 -19.35 -3.60 1.11
CA SER A 140 -20.45 -2.88 0.45
C SER A 140 -20.36 -1.36 0.67
N GLU A 141 -19.92 -0.91 1.84
CA GLU A 141 -19.70 0.52 2.11
C GLU A 141 -18.52 1.04 1.30
N LEU A 142 -17.41 0.28 1.25
CA LEU A 142 -16.24 0.60 0.44
C LEU A 142 -16.60 0.76 -1.04
N GLY A 143 -17.30 -0.21 -1.62
CA GLY A 143 -17.73 -0.18 -3.01
C GLY A 143 -18.57 1.05 -3.34
N ASN A 144 -19.59 1.31 -2.51
CA ASN A 144 -20.43 2.50 -2.63
C ASN A 144 -19.67 3.82 -2.43
N MET A 145 -18.56 3.80 -1.69
CA MET A 145 -17.72 4.97 -1.44
C MET A 145 -16.82 5.24 -2.63
N LEU A 146 -16.11 4.22 -3.12
CA LEU A 146 -15.24 4.31 -4.29
C LEU A 146 -16.01 4.69 -5.56
N ALA A 147 -17.23 4.19 -5.72
CA ALA A 147 -18.10 4.52 -6.85
C ALA A 147 -18.66 5.95 -6.84
N GLU A 148 -18.53 6.69 -5.73
CA GLU A 148 -19.05 8.05 -5.60
C GLU A 148 -18.00 9.07 -6.07
N PRO A 149 -18.19 9.74 -7.23
CA PRO A 149 -17.30 10.82 -7.62
C PRO A 149 -17.43 11.94 -6.59
N MET A 150 -16.32 12.37 -5.99
CA MET A 150 -16.28 13.36 -4.91
C MET A 150 -16.90 12.87 -3.58
N CYS A 151 -16.65 11.61 -3.20
CA CYS A 151 -16.98 11.13 -1.86
C CYS A 151 -16.42 12.08 -0.78
N SER A 152 -17.21 12.35 0.26
CA SER A 152 -16.81 13.34 1.28
C SER A 152 -15.69 12.80 2.17
N GLN A 153 -14.75 13.68 2.54
CA GLN A 153 -13.66 13.34 3.46
C GLN A 153 -14.19 12.77 4.78
N GLU A 154 -15.32 13.28 5.30
CA GLU A 154 -15.94 12.75 6.52
C GLU A 154 -16.40 11.28 6.38
N ARG A 155 -16.83 10.86 5.18
CA ARG A 155 -17.19 9.47 4.92
C ARG A 155 -15.94 8.59 4.80
N ILE A 156 -14.91 9.10 4.13
CA ILE A 156 -13.60 8.44 4.02
C ILE A 156 -13.00 8.21 5.41
N ASP A 157 -12.93 9.26 6.23
CA ASP A 157 -12.37 9.21 7.58
C ASP A 157 -13.11 8.18 8.46
N ARG A 158 -14.45 8.17 8.41
CA ARG A 158 -15.27 7.17 9.12
C ARG A 158 -15.04 5.74 8.65
N TYR A 159 -14.74 5.53 7.37
CA TYR A 159 -14.39 4.20 6.88
C TYR A 159 -12.98 3.80 7.34
N ILE A 160 -12.01 4.71 7.26
CA ILE A 160 -10.62 4.50 7.72
C ILE A 160 -10.56 4.14 9.21
N GLU A 161 -11.43 4.72 10.05
CA GLU A 161 -11.54 4.38 11.48
C GLU A 161 -11.90 2.91 11.72
N GLN A 162 -12.49 2.23 10.74
CA GLN A 162 -12.85 0.82 10.82
C GLN A 162 -11.71 -0.11 10.40
N LEU A 163 -10.67 0.42 9.76
CA LEU A 163 -9.52 -0.33 9.23
C LEU A 163 -8.41 -0.56 10.27
N VAL A 164 -8.73 -0.68 11.56
CA VAL A 164 -7.74 -0.82 12.65
C VAL A 164 -7.23 -2.25 12.79
#